data_AF-M4E790-F1
#
_entry.id   AF-M4E790-F1
#
_cell.length_a   1.000
_cell.length_b   1.000
_cell.length_c   1.000
_cell.angle_alpha   90.00
_cell.angle_beta   90.00
_cell.angle_gamma   90.00
#
_symmetry.space_group_name_H-M   'P 1'
#
loop_
_entity.id
_entity.type
_entity.pdbx_description
1 polymer ?
#
loop_
_entity_poly.entity_id
_entity_poly.type
_entity_poly.pdbx_seq_one_letter_code
_entity_poly.pdbx_strand_id
1 'polypeptide(L)'
;MAGEGSKQNATRDDAYAYLRTVKNQFQNDREKYNDFLAIMNNFNAGRIDRNGCIEEVKELFKGHRDLISGFNVFLPVSLEIADWYNLEGR
;
A
#
# COMPACT_ATOMS: atom_id res chain seq x y z
N MET A 1 -23.09 9.22 -17.58
CA MET A 1 -22.35 10.17 -16.72
C MET A 1 -21.59 9.34 -15.70
N ALA A 2 -20.32 9.03 -15.94
CA ALA A 2 -19.52 8.28 -14.99
C ALA A 2 -19.04 9.27 -13.93
N GLY A 3 -19.68 9.27 -12.76
CA GLY A 3 -19.12 9.89 -11.58
C GLY A 3 -17.93 9.05 -11.16
N GLU A 4 -16.72 9.49 -11.51
CA GLU A 4 -15.49 8.96 -10.94
C GLU A 4 -15.60 9.15 -9.43
N GLY A 5 -15.89 8.06 -8.71
CA GLY A 5 -16.03 8.05 -7.27
C GLY A 5 -14.73 8.55 -6.66
N SER A 6 -14.73 9.81 -6.23
CA SER A 6 -13.64 10.37 -5.45
C SER A 6 -13.60 9.57 -4.15
N LYS A 7 -12.73 8.56 -4.07
CA LYS A 7 -12.38 7.98 -2.78
C LYS A 7 -11.94 9.13 -1.88
N GLN A 8 -12.53 9.15 -0.69
CA GLN A 8 -12.31 10.17 0.34
C GLN A 8 -10.82 10.51 0.40
N ASN A 9 -10.49 11.80 0.33
CA ASN A 9 -9.11 12.26 0.49
C ASN A 9 -8.58 11.73 1.83
N ALA A 10 -7.81 10.64 1.78
CA ALA A 10 -7.21 10.07 2.97
C ALA A 10 -6.43 11.18 3.69
N THR A 11 -6.76 11.39 4.95
CA THR A 11 -6.18 12.50 5.71
C THR A 11 -4.80 12.12 6.22
N ARG A 12 -4.07 13.10 6.75
CA ARG A 12 -2.79 12.83 7.41
C ARG A 12 -2.96 11.87 8.59
N ASP A 13 -4.08 11.97 9.31
CA ASP A 13 -4.40 11.09 10.44
C ASP A 13 -4.58 9.63 9.97
N ASP A 14 -5.32 9.42 8.87
CA ASP A 14 -5.47 8.10 8.25
C ASP A 14 -4.13 7.50 7.86
N ALA A 15 -3.21 8.31 7.32
CA ALA A 15 -1.86 7.86 6.98
C ALA A 15 -1.07 7.41 8.23
N TYR A 16 -1.14 8.16 9.33
CA TYR A 16 -0.50 7.76 10.59
C TYR A 16 -1.13 6.51 11.20
N ALA A 17 -2.45 6.38 11.13
CA ALA A 17 -3.16 5.19 11.57
C ALA A 17 -2.74 3.95 10.75
N TYR A 18 -2.65 4.08 9.43
CA TYR A 18 -2.20 3.01 8.54
C TYR A 18 -0.75 2.59 8.83
N LEU A 19 0.17 3.55 9.00
CA LEU A 19 1.55 3.26 9.40
C LEU A 19 1.63 2.48 10.71
N ARG A 20 0.77 2.81 11.68
CA ARG A 20 0.68 2.07 12.95
C ARG A 20 0.21 0.64 12.74
N THR A 21 -0.77 0.43 11.87
CA THR A 21 -1.27 -0.92 11.52
C THR A 21 -0.18 -1.76 10.87
N VAL A 22 0.55 -1.22 9.89
CA VAL A 22 1.68 -1.92 9.24
C VAL A 22 2.76 -2.27 10.28
N LYS A 23 3.12 -1.31 11.13
CA LYS A 23 4.10 -1.53 12.21
C LYS A 23 3.66 -2.61 13.20
N ASN A 24 2.37 -2.65 13.55
CA ASN A 24 1.84 -3.64 14.48
C ASN A 24 1.79 -5.03 13.83
N GLN A 25 1.45 -5.13 12.55
CA GLN A 25 1.48 -6.43 11.84
C GLN A 25 2.89 -6.99 11.77
N PHE A 26 3.87 -6.16 11.44
CA PHE A 26 5.27 -6.56 11.34
C PHE A 26 6.08 -6.25 12.62
N GLN A 27 5.43 -6.25 13.79
CA GLN A 27 6.11 -5.94 15.05
C GLN A 27 7.25 -6.93 15.37
N ASN A 28 7.09 -8.17 14.92
CA ASN A 28 8.06 -9.25 15.06
C ASN A 28 9.05 -9.32 13.89
N ASP A 29 8.75 -8.64 12.78
CA ASP A 29 9.51 -8.63 11.53
C ASP A 29 9.84 -7.20 11.13
N ARG A 30 10.76 -6.59 11.88
CA ARG A 30 11.13 -5.17 11.69
C ARG A 30 11.67 -4.89 10.29
N GLU A 31 12.27 -5.88 9.62
CA GLU A 31 12.77 -5.77 8.25
C GLU A 31 11.63 -5.40 7.29
N LYS A 32 10.49 -6.10 7.34
CA LYS A 32 9.33 -5.77 6.48
C LYS A 32 8.79 -4.36 6.68
N TYR A 33 8.80 -3.85 7.91
CA TYR A 33 8.43 -2.45 8.14
C TYR A 33 9.45 -1.47 7.55
N ASN A 34 10.74 -1.79 7.63
CA ASN A 34 11.78 -0.97 7.00
C ASN A 34 11.71 -1.02 5.47
N ASP A 35 11.43 -2.19 4.88
CA ASP A 35 11.22 -2.34 3.44
C ASP A 35 10.06 -1.45 2.96
N PHE A 36 8.94 -1.43 3.70
CA PHE A 36 7.84 -0.52 3.39
C PHE A 36 8.28 0.95 3.36
N LEU A 37 9.06 1.38 4.36
CA LEU A 37 9.59 2.74 4.40
C LEU A 37 10.57 3.01 3.25
N ALA A 38 11.38 2.02 2.87
CA ALA A 38 12.30 2.13 1.75
C ALA A 38 11.55 2.31 0.42
N ILE A 39 10.46 1.56 0.20
CA ILE A 39 9.59 1.71 -0.98
C ILE A 39 8.99 3.12 -1.03
N MET A 40 8.42 3.59 0.08
CA MET A 40 7.85 4.95 0.18
C MET A 40 8.91 6.03 -0.06
N ASN A 41 10.13 5.84 0.45
CA ASN A 41 11.25 6.75 0.21
C ASN A 41 11.70 6.74 -1.25
N ASN A 42 11.80 5.56 -1.89
CA ASN A 42 12.15 5.43 -3.29
C ASN A 42 11.11 6.09 -4.19
N PHE A 43 9.83 5.96 -3.87
CA PHE A 43 8.74 6.64 -4.57
C PHE A 43 8.83 8.16 -4.40
N ASN A 44 9.04 8.65 -3.17
CA ASN A 44 9.19 10.09 -2.89
C ASN A 44 10.46 10.68 -3.54
N ALA A 45 11.52 9.90 -3.65
CA ALA A 45 12.75 10.29 -4.35
C ALA A 45 12.66 10.18 -5.88
N GLY A 46 11.53 9.71 -6.44
CA GLY A 46 11.33 9.51 -7.87
C GLY A 46 12.18 8.39 -8.47
N ARG A 47 12.71 7.47 -7.65
CA ARG A 47 13.49 6.30 -8.11
C ARG A 47 12.61 5.21 -8.71
N ILE A 48 11.40 5.07 -8.19
CA ILE A 48 10.37 4.18 -8.71
C ILE A 48 9.15 5.02 -9.08
N ASP A 49 8.51 4.65 -10.18
CA ASP A 49 7.23 5.25 -10.56
C ASP A 49 6.10 4.66 -9.69
N ARG A 50 4.92 5.26 -9.79
CA ARG A 50 3.68 4.81 -9.16
C ARG A 50 3.42 3.32 -9.37
N ASN A 51 3.59 2.80 -10.59
CA ASN A 51 3.40 1.36 -10.84
C ASN A 51 4.41 0.51 -10.05
N GLY A 52 5.68 0.89 -10.04
CA GLY A 52 6.71 0.17 -9.27
C GLY A 52 6.45 0.20 -7.76
N CYS A 53 6.00 1.34 -7.23
CA CYS A 53 5.57 1.45 -5.83
C CYS A 53 4.42 0.47 -5.52
N ILE A 54 3.41 0.40 -6.39
CA ILE A 54 2.28 -0.53 -6.23
C ILE A 54 2.76 -1.99 -6.28
N GLU A 55 3.64 -2.36 -7.19
CA GLU A 55 4.17 -3.72 -7.32
C GLU A 55 4.99 -4.12 -6.08
N GLU A 56 5.89 -3.27 -5.60
CA GLU A 56 6.68 -3.56 -4.40
C GLU A 56 5.80 -3.67 -3.14
N VAL A 57 4.78 -2.81 -2.99
CA VAL A 57 3.82 -2.90 -1.88
C VAL A 57 2.99 -4.18 -1.96
N LYS A 58 2.58 -4.60 -3.16
CA LYS A 58 1.88 -5.88 -3.39
C LYS A 58 2.72 -7.06 -2.93
N GLU A 59 4.00 -7.10 -3.31
CA GLU A 59 4.89 -8.20 -2.94
C GLU A 59 5.19 -8.20 -1.43
N LEU A 60 5.47 -7.04 -0.86
CA LEU A 60 5.78 -6.91 0.56
C LEU A 60 4.61 -7.38 1.46
N PHE A 61 3.38 -7.06 1.06
CA PHE A 61 2.16 -7.42 1.77
C PHE A 61 1.47 -8.66 1.21
N LYS A 62 2.18 -9.49 0.43
CA LYS A 62 1.68 -10.80 -0.01
C LYS A 62 1.21 -11.62 1.20
N GLY A 63 -0.03 -12.11 1.14
CA GLY A 63 -0.69 -12.83 2.26
C GLY A 63 -1.31 -11.93 3.34
N HIS A 64 -1.16 -10.60 3.26
CA HIS A 64 -1.73 -9.64 4.21
C HIS A 64 -2.77 -8.74 3.53
N ARG A 65 -3.94 -9.30 3.23
CA ARG A 65 -5.04 -8.59 2.53
C ARG A 65 -5.47 -7.30 3.24
N ASP A 66 -5.50 -7.29 4.57
CA ASP A 66 -5.90 -6.11 5.36
C ASP A 66 -4.97 -4.91 5.11
N LEU A 67 -3.67 -5.15 4.94
CA LEU A 67 -2.70 -4.10 4.64
C LEU A 67 -2.89 -3.57 3.22
N ILE A 68 -3.03 -4.47 2.24
CA ILE A 68 -3.32 -4.08 0.85
C ILE A 68 -4.60 -3.25 0.75
N SER A 69 -5.66 -3.65 1.46
CA SER A 69 -6.93 -2.93 1.50
C SER A 69 -6.77 -1.54 2.11
N GLY A 70 -6.02 -1.41 3.21
CA GLY A 70 -5.69 -0.12 3.81
C GLY A 70 -4.88 0.78 2.87
N PHE A 71 -3.94 0.23 2.09
CA PHE A 71 -3.18 0.99 1.10
C PHE A 71 -4.08 1.53 -0.04
N ASN A 72 -5.06 0.73 -0.50
CA ASN A 72 -6.02 1.13 -1.54
C ASN A 72 -6.93 2.31 -1.15
N VAL A 73 -6.96 2.71 0.13
CA VAL A 73 -7.65 3.93 0.60
C VAL A 73 -6.88 5.19 0.16
N PHE A 74 -5.55 5.10 0.05
CA PHE A 74 -4.68 6.20 -0.37
C PHE A 74 -4.53 6.30 -1.90
N LEU A 75 -5.07 5.33 -2.64
CA LEU A 75 -5.00 5.29 -4.09
C LEU A 75 -6.34 5.71 -4.71
N PRO A 76 -6.34 6.44 -5.84
CA PRO A 76 -7.54 6.61 -6.64
C PRO A 76 -8.02 5.27 -7.20
N VAL A 77 -9.31 5.18 -7.53
CA VAL A 77 -10.00 3.94 -7.95
C VAL A 77 -9.30 3.24 -9.12
N SER A 78 -8.73 4.00 -10.06
CA SER A 78 -8.02 3.46 -11.23
C SER A 78 -6.68 2.78 -10.92
N LEU A 79 -6.16 2.94 -9.70
CA LEU A 79 -4.87 2.40 -9.26
C LEU A 79 -4.98 1.37 -8.15
N GLU A 80 -6.21 1.00 -7.77
CA GLU A 80 -6.41 0.01 -6.71
C GLU A 80 -5.73 -1.31 -7.04
N ILE A 81 -5.09 -1.87 -6.02
CA ILE A 81 -4.60 -3.24 -6.04
C ILE A 81 -5.82 -4.16 -5.97
N ALA A 82 -6.31 -4.63 -7.11
CA ALA A 82 -7.44 -5.57 -7.20
C ALA A 82 -7.00 -7.03 -7.34
N ASP A 83 -5.92 -7.28 -8.08
CA ASP A 83 -5.40 -8.64 -8.36
C ASP A 83 -4.61 -9.30 -7.21
N TRP A 84 -4.82 -8.90 -5.95
CA TRP A 84 -4.11 -9.50 -4.82
C TRP A 84 -4.42 -10.99 -4.64
N TYR A 85 -5.58 -11.47 -5.13
CA TYR A 85 -5.96 -12.89 -5.11
C TYR A 85 -5.08 -13.76 -6.03
N ASN A 86 -4.47 -13.18 -7.07
CA ASN A 86 -3.56 -13.90 -7.96
C ASN A 86 -2.16 -14.09 -7.35
N LEU A 87 -1.85 -13.41 -6.24
CA LEU A 87 -0.55 -13.52 -5.58
C LEU A 87 -0.43 -14.79 -4.73
N GLU A 88 -1.53 -15.36 -4.22
CA GLU A 88 -1.47 -16.52 -3.32
C GLU A 88 -1.06 -17.85 -4.00
N GLY A 89 -0.91 -17.87 -5.33
CA GLY A 89 -0.76 -19.10 -6.13
C GLY A 89 0.51 -19.25 -6.97
N ARG A 90 1.58 -18.47 -6.71
CA ARG A 90 2.87 -18.61 -7.40
C ARG A 90 4.01 -18.91 -6.44
#